data_AF-A0A448MT63-F1
#
_entry.id   AF-A0A448MT63-F1
#
_cell.length_a   1.000
_cell.length_b   1.000
_cell.length_c   1.000
_cell.angle_alpha   90.00
_cell.angle_beta   90.00
_cell.angle_gamma   90.00
#
_symmetry.space_group_name_H-M   'P 1'
#
loop_
_entity.id
_entity.type
_entity.pdbx_description
1 polymer ?
#
loop_
_entity_poly.entity_id
_entity_poly.type
_entity_poly.pdbx_seq_one_letter_code
_entity_poly.pdbx_strand_id
1 'polypeptide(L)'
;MITAAAVATANRIPLLLLPGDVFATRQPDPVLQQIEQPYDLSISTNDAFKAVSKYWDRVNRPEQLMTACINAMRVLTDPAETGAVTIALPQDVQSEAYDFPDYFLQKRIHRIERTLPTEPMLSSAFELIMKVKSPSLFAVAEFVILKLRNN
;
A
#
# COMPACT_ATOMS: atom_id res chain seq x y z
N MET A 1 -3.09 11.16 9.27
CA MET A 1 -2.96 10.15 8.20
C MET A 1 -1.53 9.64 8.04
N ILE A 2 -0.51 10.51 7.91
CA ILE A 2 0.90 10.08 7.73
C ILE A 2 1.39 9.13 8.83
N THR A 3 1.09 9.43 10.09
CA THR A 3 1.46 8.56 11.23
C THR A 3 0.83 7.17 11.12
N ALA A 4 -0.44 7.08 10.72
CA ALA A 4 -1.11 5.81 10.47
C ALA A 4 -0.49 5.06 9.28
N ALA A 5 -0.12 5.78 8.21
CA ALA A 5 0.59 5.20 7.07
C ALA A 5 1.93 4.58 7.49
N ALA A 6 2.72 5.31 8.28
CA ALA A 6 3.99 4.83 8.80
C ALA A 6 3.82 3.58 9.68
N VAL A 7 2.82 3.58 10.57
CA VAL A 7 2.52 2.42 11.42
C VAL A 7 2.07 1.23 10.59
N ALA A 8 1.21 1.43 9.59
CA ALA A 8 0.73 0.37 8.71
C ALA A 8 1.89 -0.27 7.92
N THR A 9 2.75 0.56 7.33
CA THR A 9 3.94 0.11 6.60
C THR A 9 4.94 -0.62 7.51
N ALA A 10 5.19 -0.10 8.71
CA ALA A 10 6.12 -0.73 9.66
C ALA A 10 5.63 -2.11 10.13
N ASN A 11 4.31 -2.30 10.23
CA ASN A 11 3.70 -3.53 10.75
C ASN A 11 3.11 -4.44 9.66
N ARG A 12 3.38 -4.16 8.37
CA ARG A 12 2.83 -4.91 7.24
C ARG A 12 1.29 -5.03 7.29
N ILE A 13 0.63 -3.96 7.68
CA ILE A 13 -0.84 -3.87 7.71
C ILE A 13 -1.31 -3.25 6.39
N PRO A 14 -2.20 -3.90 5.63
CA PRO A 14 -2.72 -3.33 4.40
C PRO A 14 -3.59 -2.11 4.71
N LEU A 15 -3.19 -0.95 4.18
CA LEU A 15 -3.91 0.32 4.35
C LEU A 15 -3.94 1.07 3.03
N LEU A 16 -5.13 1.31 2.48
CA LEU A 16 -5.31 2.15 1.29
C LEU A 16 -5.69 3.58 1.71
N LEU A 17 -4.96 4.56 1.19
CA LEU A 17 -5.20 5.99 1.40
C LEU A 17 -5.49 6.66 0.06
N LEU A 18 -6.57 7.43 0.01
CA LEU A 18 -7.02 8.18 -1.17
C LEU A 18 -7.11 9.68 -0.83
N PRO A 19 -5.99 10.37 -0.54
CA PRO A 19 -6.02 11.80 -0.27
C PRO A 19 -6.36 12.60 -1.53
N GLY A 20 -7.17 13.65 -1.39
CA GLY A 20 -7.31 14.68 -2.41
C GLY A 20 -6.00 15.47 -2.57
N ASP A 21 -5.71 15.92 -3.78
CA ASP A 21 -4.50 16.69 -4.12
C ASP A 21 -4.84 18.07 -4.70
N VAL A 22 -3.80 18.86 -4.99
CA VAL A 22 -3.91 20.12 -5.74
C VAL A 22 -4.43 19.89 -7.17
N PHE A 23 -4.78 20.94 -7.89
CA PHE A 23 -5.20 20.84 -9.29
C PHE A 23 -4.03 20.41 -10.19
N ALA A 24 -4.21 19.38 -11.00
CA ALA A 24 -3.21 18.93 -11.97
C ALA A 24 -2.93 20.01 -13.03
N THR A 25 -3.96 20.77 -13.42
CA THR A 25 -3.89 21.88 -14.37
C THR A 25 -3.27 23.16 -13.80
N ARG A 26 -3.23 23.30 -12.46
CA ARG A 26 -2.75 24.49 -11.73
C ARG A 26 -3.47 25.81 -12.08
N GLN A 27 -4.66 25.75 -12.70
CA GLN A 27 -5.37 26.95 -13.14
C GLN A 27 -6.10 27.70 -12.01
N PRO A 28 -6.59 27.05 -10.94
CA PRO A 28 -6.97 27.71 -9.70
C PRO A 28 -5.93 27.39 -8.61
N ASP A 29 -4.86 28.18 -8.51
CA ASP A 29 -3.85 28.05 -7.46
C ASP A 29 -3.70 29.40 -6.73
N PRO A 30 -3.81 29.46 -5.38
CA PRO A 30 -4.07 28.36 -4.43
C PRO A 30 -5.56 28.04 -4.26
N VAL A 31 -5.87 26.77 -3.93
CA VAL A 31 -7.24 26.37 -3.52
C VAL A 31 -7.48 26.50 -2.03
N LEU A 32 -8.75 26.55 -1.63
CA LEU A 32 -9.16 26.61 -0.24
C LEU A 32 -8.58 25.40 0.54
N GLN A 33 -7.89 25.67 1.65
CA GLN A 33 -7.21 24.68 2.50
C GLN A 33 -5.96 24.01 1.88
N GLN A 34 -5.42 24.54 0.77
CA GLN A 34 -4.12 24.12 0.26
C GLN A 34 -2.98 24.68 1.12
N ILE A 35 -2.00 23.84 1.46
CA ILE A 35 -0.73 24.32 2.01
C ILE A 35 0.16 24.72 0.83
N GLU A 36 0.44 26.01 0.72
CA GLU A 36 1.21 26.59 -0.38
C GLU A 36 2.71 26.33 -0.23
N GLN A 37 3.37 26.02 -1.35
CA GLN A 37 4.82 25.91 -1.46
C GLN A 37 5.32 26.98 -2.45
N PRO A 38 5.63 28.21 -2.00
CA PRO A 38 5.86 29.36 -2.89
C PRO A 38 7.11 29.21 -3.78
N TYR A 39 7.97 28.24 -3.46
CA TYR A 39 9.22 27.98 -4.15
C TYR A 39 9.12 26.85 -5.18
N ASP A 40 8.07 26.02 -5.16
CA ASP A 40 7.87 24.93 -6.12
C ASP A 40 6.40 24.46 -6.17
N LEU A 41 5.70 24.80 -7.25
CA LEU A 41 4.30 24.45 -7.48
C LEU A 41 4.08 22.97 -7.89
N SER A 42 5.15 22.20 -8.03
CA SER A 42 5.06 20.75 -8.28
C SER A 42 4.92 19.92 -6.99
N ILE A 43 5.24 20.53 -5.84
CA ILE A 43 5.21 19.90 -4.53
C ILE A 43 3.84 20.08 -3.89
N SER A 44 3.32 19.01 -3.31
CA SER A 44 2.13 19.06 -2.46
C SER A 44 2.38 18.40 -1.11
N THR A 45 1.54 18.71 -0.11
CA THR A 45 1.61 18.06 1.21
C THR A 45 1.52 16.53 1.12
N ASN A 46 0.87 16.01 0.08
CA ASN A 46 0.77 14.56 -0.13
C ASN A 46 2.10 13.91 -0.51
N ASP A 47 3.12 14.67 -0.90
CA ASP A 47 4.46 14.14 -1.16
C ASP A 47 5.10 13.58 0.11
N ALA A 48 4.67 14.01 1.30
CA ALA A 48 5.10 13.43 2.57
C ALA A 48 4.72 11.94 2.70
N PHE A 49 3.69 11.46 1.99
CA PHE A 49 3.33 10.04 1.99
C PHE A 49 4.32 9.15 1.24
N LYS A 50 5.13 9.71 0.32
CA LYS A 50 6.13 8.94 -0.45
C LYS A 50 7.11 8.19 0.46
N ALA A 51 7.50 8.82 1.57
CA ALA A 51 8.46 8.25 2.51
C ALA A 51 7.90 7.08 3.35
N VAL A 52 6.57 6.99 3.48
CA VAL A 52 5.91 6.05 4.41
C VAL A 52 4.97 5.08 3.72
N SER A 53 4.87 5.13 2.38
CA SER A 53 4.03 4.24 1.59
C SER A 53 4.87 3.22 0.84
N LYS A 54 4.39 1.98 0.75
CA LYS A 54 4.95 0.91 -0.09
C LYS A 54 4.66 1.11 -1.57
N TYR A 55 3.52 1.74 -1.88
CA TYR A 55 3.18 2.25 -3.21
C TYR A 55 2.63 3.67 -3.07
N TRP A 56 3.15 4.58 -3.88
CA TRP A 56 2.67 5.95 -3.98
C TRP A 56 2.45 6.30 -5.44
N ASP A 57 1.33 6.94 -5.75
CA ASP A 57 1.03 7.44 -7.08
C ASP A 57 0.20 8.73 -7.00
N ARG A 58 0.26 9.54 -8.06
CA ARG A 58 -0.56 10.75 -8.24
C ARG A 58 -1.24 10.66 -9.61
N VAL A 59 -2.56 10.53 -9.58
CA VAL A 59 -3.40 10.34 -10.78
C VAL A 59 -3.65 11.70 -11.44
N ASN A 60 -2.75 12.15 -12.31
CA ASN A 60 -2.89 13.42 -13.03
C ASN A 60 -3.84 13.33 -14.23
N ARG A 61 -4.25 12.13 -14.61
CA ARG A 61 -5.21 11.84 -15.69
C ARG A 61 -6.10 10.66 -15.29
N PRO A 62 -7.39 10.65 -15.64
CA PRO A 62 -8.32 9.62 -15.15
C PRO A 62 -7.93 8.20 -15.60
N GLU A 63 -7.36 8.04 -16.80
CA GLU A 63 -6.89 6.74 -17.31
C GLU A 63 -5.79 6.10 -16.45
N GLN A 64 -5.03 6.89 -15.69
CA GLN A 64 -3.96 6.40 -14.81
C GLN A 64 -4.52 5.63 -13.60
N LEU A 65 -5.77 5.91 -13.22
CA LEU A 65 -6.41 5.31 -12.04
C LEU A 65 -6.45 3.79 -12.13
N MET A 66 -6.69 3.23 -13.32
CA MET A 66 -6.74 1.78 -13.52
C MET A 66 -5.42 1.11 -13.14
N THR A 67 -4.31 1.65 -13.66
CA THR A 67 -2.95 1.17 -13.38
C THR A 67 -2.61 1.35 -11.91
N ALA A 68 -2.93 2.51 -11.32
CA ALA A 68 -2.71 2.80 -9.92
C ALA A 68 -3.45 1.81 -9.00
N CYS A 69 -4.72 1.52 -9.27
CA CYS A 69 -5.51 0.56 -8.49
C CYS A 69 -4.99 -0.87 -8.61
N ILE A 70 -4.56 -1.31 -9.81
CA ILE A 70 -3.99 -2.66 -10.00
C ILE A 70 -2.70 -2.82 -9.18
N ASN A 71 -1.80 -1.84 -9.26
CA ASN A 71 -0.57 -1.85 -8.47
C ASN A 71 -0.84 -1.76 -6.97
N ALA A 72 -1.81 -0.94 -6.56
CA ALA A 72 -2.23 -0.86 -5.17
C ALA A 72 -2.71 -2.20 -4.64
N MET A 73 -3.58 -2.89 -5.39
CA MET A 73 -4.06 -4.22 -5.00
C MET A 73 -2.94 -5.25 -4.94
N ARG A 74 -1.96 -5.19 -5.84
CA ARG A 74 -0.76 -6.06 -5.78
C ARG A 74 -0.04 -5.89 -4.45
N VAL A 75 0.23 -4.65 -4.02
CA VAL A 75 0.95 -4.38 -2.75
C VAL A 75 0.10 -4.76 -1.55
N LEU A 76 -1.18 -4.39 -1.52
CA LEU A 76 -2.07 -4.69 -0.39
C LEU A 76 -2.33 -6.18 -0.18
N THR A 77 -2.15 -7.00 -1.21
CA THR A 77 -2.43 -8.44 -1.16
C THR A 77 -1.16 -9.29 -1.00
N ASP A 78 0.03 -8.69 -1.09
CA ASP A 78 1.31 -9.37 -0.88
C ASP A 78 1.68 -9.37 0.63
N PRO A 79 1.73 -10.53 1.32
CA PRO A 79 2.07 -10.58 2.75
C PRO A 79 3.46 -10.02 3.09
N ALA A 80 4.42 -10.09 2.16
CA ALA A 80 5.79 -9.64 2.40
C ALA A 80 5.93 -8.12 2.18
N GLU A 81 5.24 -7.60 1.17
CA GLU A 81 5.35 -6.20 0.75
C GLU A 81 4.19 -5.30 1.18
N THR A 82 3.15 -5.85 1.80
CA THR A 82 2.00 -5.09 2.28
C THR A 82 2.40 -3.98 3.26
N GLY A 83 1.59 -2.92 3.25
CA GLY A 83 1.78 -1.72 4.04
C GLY A 83 0.81 -0.64 3.59
N ALA A 84 1.15 0.62 3.85
CA ALA A 84 0.37 1.74 3.34
C ALA A 84 0.55 1.89 1.83
N VAL A 85 -0.56 2.05 1.12
CA VAL A 85 -0.63 2.42 -0.29
C VAL A 85 -1.36 3.75 -0.38
N THR A 86 -0.77 4.73 -1.05
CA THR A 86 -1.35 6.07 -1.20
C THR A 86 -1.53 6.42 -2.67
N ILE A 87 -2.77 6.71 -3.08
CA ILE A 87 -3.09 7.22 -4.41
C ILE A 87 -3.64 8.63 -4.24
N ALA A 88 -2.86 9.65 -4.60
CA ALA A 88 -3.28 11.04 -4.54
C ALA A 88 -4.15 11.39 -5.75
N LEU A 89 -5.26 12.08 -5.49
CA LEU A 89 -6.31 12.38 -6.47
C LEU A 89 -6.48 13.91 -6.62
N PRO A 90 -5.87 14.55 -7.63
CA PRO A 90 -6.14 15.94 -8.00
C PRO A 90 -7.63 16.24 -8.14
N GLN A 91 -8.05 17.41 -7.67
CA GLN A 91 -9.47 17.78 -7.61
C GLN A 91 -10.12 17.94 -8.99
N ASP A 92 -9.39 18.49 -9.97
CA ASP A 92 -9.85 18.59 -11.36
C ASP A 92 -10.00 17.21 -11.99
N VAL A 93 -9.01 16.33 -11.80
CA VAL A 93 -9.05 14.97 -12.36
C VAL A 93 -10.22 14.15 -11.80
N GLN A 94 -10.58 14.33 -10.54
CA GLN A 94 -11.76 13.68 -9.94
C GLN A 94 -13.08 14.10 -10.61
N SER A 95 -13.12 15.25 -11.27
CA SER A 95 -14.30 15.74 -12.00
C SER A 95 -14.34 15.33 -13.47
N GLU A 96 -13.24 14.77 -14.00
CA GLU A 96 -13.18 14.32 -15.39
C GLU A 96 -14.01 13.05 -15.59
N ALA A 97 -14.79 13.01 -16.66
CA ALA A 97 -15.49 11.80 -17.08
C ALA A 97 -14.54 10.88 -17.84
N TYR A 98 -14.54 9.59 -17.49
CA TYR A 98 -13.76 8.59 -18.19
C TYR A 98 -14.53 7.27 -18.28
N ASP A 99 -14.53 6.69 -19.47
CA ASP A 99 -15.21 5.43 -19.77
C ASP A 99 -14.40 4.24 -19.26
N PHE A 100 -14.48 3.98 -17.95
CA PHE A 100 -13.88 2.77 -17.39
C PHE A 100 -14.61 1.54 -17.90
N PRO A 101 -13.89 0.50 -18.34
CA PRO A 101 -14.54 -0.71 -18.80
C PRO A 101 -15.21 -1.44 -17.64
N ASP A 102 -16.41 -1.99 -17.85
CA ASP A 102 -17.23 -2.62 -16.80
C ASP A 102 -16.47 -3.66 -15.97
N TYR A 103 -15.59 -4.44 -16.61
CA TYR A 103 -14.79 -5.48 -15.95
C TYR A 103 -13.84 -4.94 -14.87
N PHE A 104 -13.50 -3.64 -14.93
CA PHE A 104 -12.63 -3.01 -13.95
C PHE A 104 -13.33 -2.85 -12.59
N LEU A 105 -14.62 -2.53 -12.61
CA LEU A 105 -15.43 -2.27 -11.41
C LEU A 105 -16.06 -3.56 -10.84
N GLN A 106 -16.00 -4.66 -11.58
CA GLN A 106 -16.48 -5.95 -11.10
C GLN A 106 -15.71 -6.39 -9.85
N LYS A 107 -16.47 -6.91 -8.87
CA LYS A 107 -15.90 -7.45 -7.63
C LYS A 107 -14.86 -8.53 -7.94
N ARG A 108 -13.63 -8.31 -7.46
CA ARG A 108 -12.55 -9.29 -7.50
C ARG A 108 -12.27 -9.85 -6.11
N ILE A 109 -12.06 -11.17 -6.04
CA ILE A 109 -11.58 -11.85 -4.83
C ILE A 109 -10.10 -12.12 -5.02
N HIS A 110 -9.26 -11.43 -4.26
CA HIS A 110 -7.82 -11.65 -4.26
C HIS A 110 -7.47 -12.74 -3.26
N ARG A 111 -7.08 -13.92 -3.74
CA ARG A 111 -6.59 -14.99 -2.89
C ARG A 111 -5.15 -14.72 -2.51
N ILE A 112 -4.87 -14.75 -1.22
CA ILE A 112 -3.53 -14.59 -0.68
C ILE A 112 -2.99 -16.00 -0.45
N GLU A 113 -2.05 -16.43 -1.29
CA GLU A 113 -1.44 -17.74 -1.16
C GLU A 113 -0.33 -17.72 -0.11
N ARG A 114 -0.27 -18.78 0.70
CA ARG A 114 0.81 -18.96 1.67
C ARG A 114 1.83 -19.93 1.10
N THR A 115 3.04 -19.45 0.87
CA THR A 115 4.16 -20.33 0.52
C THR A 115 4.53 -21.18 1.73
N LEU A 116 4.36 -22.50 1.61
CA LEU A 116 4.77 -23.45 2.63
C LEU A 116 6.28 -23.72 2.51
N PRO A 117 6.98 -23.94 3.65
CA PRO A 117 8.36 -24.40 3.61
C PRO A 117 8.44 -25.78 2.95
N THR A 118 9.53 -26.02 2.21
CA THR A 118 9.77 -27.32 1.57
C THR A 118 10.25 -28.37 2.58
N GLU A 119 10.09 -29.66 2.27
CA GLU A 119 10.58 -30.74 3.14
C GLU A 119 12.07 -30.61 3.51
N PRO A 120 13.00 -30.32 2.57
CA PRO A 120 14.42 -30.17 2.92
C PRO A 120 14.69 -29.00 3.88
N MET A 121 13.93 -27.90 3.79
CA MET A 121 14.03 -26.77 4.72
C MET A 121 13.60 -27.18 6.12
N LEU A 122 12.52 -27.96 6.24
CA LEU A 122 12.04 -28.49 7.51
C LEU A 122 13.05 -29.47 8.12
N SER A 123 13.54 -30.43 7.34
CA SER A 123 14.55 -31.40 7.82
C SER A 123 15.80 -30.70 8.35
N SER A 124 16.32 -29.71 7.60
CA SER A 124 17.50 -28.93 8.03
C SER A 124 17.25 -28.16 9.33
N ALA A 125 16.06 -27.57 9.48
CA ALA A 125 15.68 -26.88 10.71
C ALA A 125 15.57 -27.85 11.91
N PHE A 126 14.98 -29.03 11.72
CA PHE A 126 14.89 -30.07 12.75
C PHE A 126 16.26 -30.53 13.22
N GLU A 127 17.19 -30.82 12.31
CA GLU A 127 18.54 -31.25 12.68
C GLU A 127 19.28 -30.20 13.51
N LEU A 128 19.14 -28.91 13.17
CA LEU A 128 19.74 -27.82 13.92
C LEU A 128 19.16 -27.72 15.33
N ILE A 129 17.83 -27.77 15.46
CA ILE A 129 17.15 -27.66 16.76
C ILE A 129 17.53 -28.83 17.68
N MET A 130 17.61 -30.05 17.14
CA MET A 130 17.95 -31.25 17.93
C MET A 130 19.40 -31.27 18.45
N LYS A 131 20.32 -30.53 17.82
CA LYS A 131 21.73 -30.43 18.26
C LYS A 131 21.93 -29.40 19.37
N VAL A 132 20.95 -28.53 19.64
CA VAL A 132 21.06 -27.47 20.63
C VAL A 132 20.59 -27.95 22.00
N LYS A 133 21.44 -27.78 23.02
CA LYS A 133 21.19 -28.25 24.39
C LYS A 133 20.02 -27.55 25.11
N SER A 134 19.72 -26.31 24.73
CA SER A 134 18.63 -25.51 25.31
C SER A 134 18.11 -24.51 24.27
N PRO A 135 17.24 -24.95 23.33
CA PRO A 135 16.74 -24.09 22.27
C PRO A 135 15.73 -23.07 22.80
N SER A 136 15.78 -21.85 22.27
CA SER A 136 14.80 -20.79 22.52
C SER A 136 14.12 -20.40 21.21
N LEU A 137 12.79 -20.25 21.23
CA LEU A 137 11.99 -19.83 20.08
C LEU A 137 11.44 -18.42 20.33
N PHE A 138 11.60 -17.53 19.35
CA PHE A 138 10.99 -16.21 19.36
C PHE A 138 9.97 -16.14 18.21
N ALA A 139 8.72 -15.80 18.55
CA ALA A 139 7.68 -15.53 17.56
C ALA A 139 7.49 -14.02 17.41
N VAL A 140 7.38 -13.54 16.18
CA VAL A 140 7.16 -12.11 15.86
C VAL A 140 5.71 -11.86 15.44
N ALA A 141 5.29 -10.60 15.46
CA ALA A 141 3.91 -10.17 15.22
C ALA A 141 3.30 -10.70 13.89
N GLU A 142 4.12 -10.92 12.88
CA GLU A 142 3.72 -11.52 11.59
C GLU A 142 3.06 -12.90 11.77
N PHE A 143 3.49 -13.68 12.77
CA PHE A 143 2.90 -14.97 13.11
C PHE A 143 1.44 -14.85 13.58
N VAL A 144 1.07 -13.73 14.23
CA VAL A 144 -0.29 -13.47 14.75
C VAL A 144 -1.23 -13.04 13.62
N ILE A 145 -0.76 -12.18 12.71
CA ILE A 145 -1.55 -11.73 11.54
C ILE A 145 -1.92 -12.94 10.67
N LEU A 146 -0.99 -13.86 10.46
CA LEU A 146 -1.24 -15.10 9.73
C LEU A 146 -2.23 -16.03 10.46
N LYS A 147 -2.30 -15.98 11.80
CA LYS A 147 -3.17 -16.84 12.60
C LYS A 147 -4.61 -16.30 12.70
N LEU A 148 -4.79 -14.98 12.78
CA LEU A 148 -6.11 -14.32 12.81
C LEU A 148 -6.86 -14.42 11.48
N ARG A 149 -6.17 -14.61 10.36
CA ARG A 149 -6.79 -14.76 9.03
C ARG A 149 -7.37 -16.15 8.75
N ASN A 150 -7.20 -17.11 9.65
CA ASN A 150 -7.66 -18.51 9.51
C ASN A 150 -8.91 -18.85 10.35
N ASN A 151 -9.48 -17.89 11.06
CA ASN A 151 -10.80 -17.99 11.70
C ASN A 151 -11.80 -17.13 10.92
#